data_AF-A0A653DT46-F1
#
_entry.id   AF-A0A653DT46-F1
#
_cell.length_a   1.000
_cell.length_b   1.000
_cell.length_c   1.000
_cell.angle_alpha   90.00
_cell.angle_beta   90.00
_cell.angle_gamma   90.00
#
_symmetry.space_group_name_H-M   'P 1'
#
loop_
_entity.id
_entity.type
_entity.pdbx_description
1 polymer ?
#
loop_
_entity_poly.entity_id
_entity_poly.type
_entity_poly.pdbx_seq_one_letter_code
_entity_poly.pdbx_strand_id
1 'polypeptide(L)'
;MTDIRRKVVQELDEKYGDDLLELEKCIELQRQLLEEKSAIEKEVNLENNESSIAKVVKKAEKVIEDIKVAISEAEEITELIHKDLHDVEVIKSTLDKYLDDINTAQCLLQYMKVIQQVEYLSTELQTQIGKKDDEKSVTIFANLTEISRNLENFSGKHLYEYLKDCIHFWHNILKDKLSKDLDETLKLIKWPFTSANFSLVVPLPTHIQNSKLC
;
A
#
# COMPACT_ATOMS: atom_id res chain seq x y z
N MET A 1 68.24 5.20 30.60
CA MET A 1 68.39 5.20 32.07
C MET A 1 69.51 6.14 32.55
N THR A 2 70.60 6.33 31.79
CA THR A 2 71.71 7.27 32.09
C THR A 2 71.34 8.75 31.89
N ASP A 3 70.36 9.05 31.03
CA ASP A 3 69.97 10.42 30.68
C ASP A 3 69.17 11.13 31.79
N ILE A 4 68.22 10.40 32.38
CA ILE A 4 67.40 10.89 33.50
C ILE A 4 68.28 11.19 34.71
N ARG A 5 69.25 10.32 35.01
CA ARG A 5 70.20 10.56 36.11
C ARG A 5 71.01 11.82 35.90
N ARG A 6 71.47 12.08 34.66
CA ARG A 6 72.25 13.27 34.35
C ARG A 6 71.41 14.54 34.49
N LYS A 7 70.14 14.49 34.06
CA LYS A 7 69.19 15.60 34.21
C LYS A 7 68.86 15.91 35.67
N VAL A 8 68.63 14.87 36.47
CA VAL A 8 68.35 15.00 37.91
C VAL A 8 69.54 15.60 38.64
N VAL A 9 70.77 15.15 38.34
CA VAL A 9 71.99 15.71 38.94
C VAL A 9 72.17 17.17 38.54
N GLN A 10 71.90 17.51 37.27
CA GLN A 10 72.03 18.89 36.78
C GLN A 10 70.99 19.84 37.39
N GLU A 11 69.73 19.39 37.56
CA GLU A 11 68.69 20.16 38.25
C GLU A 11 68.95 20.29 39.76
N LEU A 12 69.57 19.28 40.40
CA LEU A 12 69.98 19.35 41.80
C LEU A 12 71.12 20.34 42.01
N ASP A 13 72.15 20.31 41.14
CA ASP A 13 73.29 21.22 41.20
C ASP A 13 72.86 22.67 40.91
N GLU A 14 71.92 22.91 39.98
CA GLU A 14 71.39 24.24 39.68
C GLU A 14 70.50 24.82 40.80
N LYS A 15 69.73 23.96 41.48
CA LYS A 15 68.68 24.42 42.40
C LYS A 15 69.10 24.39 43.87
N TYR A 16 70.06 23.54 44.24
CA TYR A 16 70.50 23.30 45.63
C TYR A 16 72.02 23.26 45.79
N GLY A 17 72.80 23.57 44.74
CA GLY A 17 74.27 23.44 44.71
C GLY A 17 75.01 24.11 45.88
N ASP A 18 74.58 25.29 46.31
CA ASP A 18 75.17 26.01 47.46
C ASP A 18 74.71 25.43 48.81
N ASP A 19 73.50 24.90 48.90
CA ASP A 19 72.93 24.29 50.11
C ASP A 19 73.48 22.88 50.37
N LEU A 20 74.07 22.23 49.35
CA LEU A 20 74.73 20.93 49.45
C LEU A 20 76.11 21.00 50.18
N LEU A 21 76.63 22.21 50.41
CA LEU A 21 77.88 22.44 51.15
C LEU A 21 77.66 22.49 52.67
N GLU A 22 76.42 22.71 53.13
CA GLU A 22 76.03 22.71 54.55
C GLU A 22 75.26 21.42 54.91
N LEU A 23 75.86 20.58 55.76
CA LEU A 23 75.32 19.27 56.13
C LEU A 23 73.89 19.34 56.71
N GLU A 24 73.58 20.39 57.47
CA GLU A 24 72.26 20.61 58.08
C GLU A 24 71.17 20.81 57.00
N LYS A 25 71.49 21.55 55.94
CA LYS A 25 70.58 21.79 54.80
C LYS A 25 70.44 20.57 53.91
N CYS A 26 71.50 19.78 53.74
CA CYS A 26 71.43 18.46 53.11
C CYS A 26 70.44 17.52 53.84
N ILE A 27 70.46 17.51 55.17
CA ILE A 27 69.55 16.67 55.97
C ILE A 27 68.10 17.16 55.83
N GLU A 28 67.89 18.48 55.82
CA GLU A 28 66.57 19.07 55.63
C GLU A 28 66.01 18.81 54.22
N LEU A 29 66.85 18.93 53.18
CA LEU A 29 66.47 18.58 51.81
C LEU A 29 66.13 17.10 51.66
N GLN A 30 66.93 16.22 52.29
CA GLN A 30 66.65 14.79 52.32
C GLN A 30 65.31 14.48 53.00
N ARG A 31 64.99 15.17 54.10
CA ARG A 31 63.71 15.05 54.79
C ARG A 31 62.55 15.50 53.91
N GLN A 32 62.67 16.64 53.24
CA GLN A 32 61.65 17.15 52.31
C GLN A 32 61.42 16.20 51.13
N LEU A 33 62.49 15.69 50.51
CA LEU A 33 62.38 14.73 49.41
C LEU A 33 61.78 13.39 49.86
N LEU A 34 62.06 12.94 51.08
CA LEU A 34 61.43 11.76 51.67
C LEU A 34 59.94 11.99 51.98
N GLU A 35 59.57 13.17 52.46
CA GLU A 35 58.17 13.56 52.70
C GLU A 35 57.39 13.68 51.39
N GLU A 36 57.94 14.35 50.37
CA GLU A 36 57.35 14.43 49.03
C GLU A 36 57.21 13.05 48.38
N LYS A 37 58.26 12.23 48.45
CA LYS A 37 58.20 10.84 47.97
C LYS A 37 57.11 10.06 48.67
N SER A 38 57.00 10.16 50.00
CA SER A 38 55.96 9.46 50.77
C SER A 38 54.56 9.98 50.45
N ALA A 39 54.39 11.28 50.23
CA ALA A 39 53.12 11.88 49.83
C ALA A 39 52.68 11.40 48.44
N ILE A 40 53.60 11.39 47.47
CA ILE A 40 53.35 10.89 46.11
C ILE A 40 53.06 9.38 46.14
N GLU A 41 53.81 8.59 46.91
CA GLU A 41 53.55 7.15 47.06
C GLU A 41 52.17 6.88 47.66
N LYS A 42 51.71 7.70 48.62
CA LYS A 42 50.36 7.58 49.21
C LYS A 42 49.26 8.00 48.24
N GLU A 43 49.48 9.00 47.39
CA GLU A 43 48.52 9.40 46.35
C GLU A 43 48.50 8.43 45.16
N VAL A 44 49.63 7.86 44.76
CA VAL A 44 49.70 6.93 43.63
C VAL A 44 49.27 5.52 44.03
N ASN A 45 49.32 5.18 45.32
CA ASN A 45 48.88 3.87 45.79
C ASN A 45 47.36 3.69 45.61
N LEU A 46 47.00 2.86 44.63
CA LEU A 46 45.62 2.55 44.23
C LEU A 46 44.84 1.72 45.28
N GLU A 47 45.55 1.10 46.23
CA GLU A 47 44.95 0.40 47.37
C GLU A 47 44.53 1.37 48.48
N ASN A 48 45.11 2.57 48.51
CA ASN A 48 44.78 3.59 49.49
C ASN A 48 43.50 4.34 49.09
N ASN A 49 42.37 3.95 49.68
CA ASN A 49 41.05 4.54 49.41
C ASN A 49 40.95 6.04 49.76
N GLU A 50 41.90 6.62 50.48
CA GLU A 50 41.91 8.06 50.78
C GLU A 50 42.51 8.90 49.66
N SER A 51 43.35 8.31 48.80
CA SER A 51 43.96 9.00 47.66
C SER A 51 42.90 9.49 46.66
N SER A 52 43.08 10.73 46.19
CA SER A 52 42.27 11.32 45.12
C SER A 52 42.35 10.51 43.83
N ILE A 53 43.56 10.05 43.46
CA ILE A 53 43.80 9.28 42.23
C ILE A 53 43.12 7.91 42.32
N ALA A 54 43.24 7.21 43.44
CA ALA A 54 42.59 5.91 43.64
C ALA A 54 41.06 6.00 43.53
N LYS A 55 40.44 7.06 44.07
CA LYS A 55 39.00 7.31 43.95
C LYS A 55 38.57 7.57 42.51
N VAL A 56 39.35 8.36 41.77
CA VAL A 56 39.06 8.66 40.35
C VAL A 56 39.17 7.40 39.50
N VAL A 57 40.21 6.58 39.70
CA VAL A 57 40.40 5.32 38.99
C VAL A 57 39.26 4.33 39.27
N LYS A 58 38.91 4.10 40.54
CA LYS A 58 37.78 3.20 40.90
C LYS A 58 36.43 3.69 40.34
N LYS A 59 36.21 5.00 40.33
CA LYS A 59 35.00 5.58 39.72
C LYS A 59 35.00 5.37 38.20
N ALA A 60 36.15 5.54 37.54
CA ALA A 60 36.27 5.28 36.11
C ALA A 60 36.05 3.79 35.78
N GLU A 61 36.61 2.87 36.57
CA GLU A 61 36.38 1.43 36.44
C GLU A 61 34.90 1.06 36.57
N LYS A 62 34.21 1.63 37.58
CA LYS A 62 32.77 1.43 37.75
C LYS A 62 31.98 1.95 36.55
N VAL A 63 32.29 3.17 36.07
CA VAL A 63 31.62 3.75 34.90
C VAL A 63 31.86 2.89 33.65
N ILE A 64 33.06 2.33 33.48
CA ILE A 64 33.35 1.41 32.38
C ILE A 64 32.48 0.16 32.47
N GLU A 65 32.29 -0.39 33.68
CA GLU A 65 31.44 -1.56 33.86
C GLU A 65 29.96 -1.24 33.61
N ASP A 66 29.47 -0.12 34.12
CA ASP A 66 28.10 0.37 33.87
C ASP A 66 27.88 0.59 32.36
N ILE A 67 28.88 1.11 31.63
CA ILE A 67 28.83 1.28 30.17
C ILE A 67 28.76 -0.08 29.45
N LYS A 68 29.52 -1.09 29.87
CA LYS A 68 29.46 -2.41 29.26
C LYS A 68 28.09 -3.05 29.42
N VAL A 69 27.49 -2.94 30.62
CA VAL A 69 26.14 -3.44 30.88
C VAL A 69 25.14 -2.74 29.97
N ALA A 70 25.19 -1.40 29.89
CA ALA A 70 24.31 -0.63 29.02
C ALA A 70 24.46 -0.99 27.53
N ILE A 71 25.69 -1.28 27.07
CA ILE A 71 25.93 -1.74 25.68
C ILE A 71 25.30 -3.12 25.48
N SER A 72 25.50 -4.05 26.40
CA SER A 72 24.92 -5.40 26.30
C SER A 72 23.39 -5.36 26.27
N GLU A 73 22.76 -4.53 27.09
CA GLU A 73 21.31 -4.33 27.09
C GLU A 73 20.83 -3.71 25.77
N ALA A 74 21.57 -2.74 25.23
CA ALA A 74 21.24 -2.12 23.95
C ALA A 74 21.35 -3.11 22.77
N GLU A 75 22.34 -4.00 22.79
CA GLU A 75 22.50 -5.08 21.82
C GLU A 75 21.31 -6.06 21.89
N GLU A 76 20.91 -6.50 23.08
CA GLU A 76 19.77 -7.40 23.26
C GLU A 76 18.46 -6.78 22.78
N ILE A 77 18.21 -5.50 23.11
CA ILE A 77 17.02 -4.77 22.64
C ILE A 77 17.05 -4.65 21.11
N THR A 78 18.22 -4.39 20.53
CA THR A 78 18.36 -4.27 19.07
C THR A 78 18.05 -5.59 18.37
N GLU A 79 18.49 -6.72 18.92
CA GLU A 79 18.15 -8.05 18.41
C GLU A 79 16.65 -8.34 18.50
N LEU A 80 16.02 -8.00 19.62
CA LEU A 80 14.57 -8.14 19.80
C LEU A 80 13.79 -7.30 18.77
N ILE A 81 14.19 -6.04 18.56
CA ILE A 81 13.57 -5.16 17.55
C ILE A 81 13.73 -5.74 16.15
N HIS A 82 14.91 -6.28 15.80
CA HIS A 82 15.10 -6.90 14.49
C HIS A 82 14.21 -8.12 14.29
N LYS A 83 14.04 -8.93 15.33
CA LYS A 83 13.14 -10.08 15.31
C LYS A 83 11.69 -9.65 15.13
N ASP A 84 11.22 -8.68 15.92
CA ASP A 84 9.85 -8.18 15.85
C ASP A 84 9.56 -7.56 14.48
N LEU A 85 10.51 -6.78 13.93
CA LEU A 85 10.39 -6.23 12.58
C LEU A 85 10.32 -7.32 11.51
N HIS A 86 11.10 -8.39 11.66
CA HIS A 86 11.04 -9.53 10.76
C HIS A 86 9.68 -10.22 10.81
N ASP A 87 9.18 -10.51 12.01
CA ASP A 87 7.88 -11.16 12.22
C ASP A 87 6.74 -10.30 11.64
N VAL A 88 6.80 -8.97 11.82
CA VAL A 88 5.83 -8.03 11.24
C VAL A 88 5.88 -8.05 9.70
N GLU A 89 7.05 -8.09 9.08
CA GLU A 89 7.16 -8.14 7.61
C GLU A 89 6.61 -9.47 7.05
N VAL A 90 6.83 -10.58 7.76
CA VAL A 90 6.24 -11.89 7.39
C VAL A 90 4.70 -11.83 7.45
N ILE A 91 4.14 -11.25 8.52
CA ILE A 91 2.69 -11.07 8.66
C ILE A 91 2.14 -10.19 7.54
N LYS A 92 2.80 -9.06 7.27
CA LYS A 92 2.42 -8.14 6.20
C LYS A 92 2.42 -8.84 4.83
N SER A 93 3.50 -9.55 4.49
CA SER A 93 3.57 -10.31 3.23
C SER A 93 2.46 -11.36 3.12
N THR A 94 2.10 -11.99 4.24
CA THR A 94 1.01 -12.97 4.28
C THR A 94 -0.35 -12.29 4.09
N LEU A 95 -0.55 -11.12 4.71
CA LEU A 95 -1.77 -10.34 4.55
C LEU A 95 -1.94 -9.83 3.12
N ASP A 96 -0.87 -9.35 2.49
CA ASP A 96 -0.89 -8.90 1.10
C ASP A 96 -1.35 -10.04 0.16
N LYS A 97 -0.86 -11.26 0.38
CA LYS A 97 -1.32 -12.45 -0.36
C LYS A 97 -2.81 -12.72 -0.15
N TYR A 98 -3.28 -12.67 1.09
CA TYR A 98 -4.71 -12.88 1.36
C TYR A 98 -5.59 -11.78 0.74
N LEU A 99 -5.11 -10.53 0.70
CA LEU A 99 -5.82 -9.44 0.03
C LEU A 99 -5.89 -9.66 -1.48
N ASP A 100 -4.80 -10.11 -2.10
CA ASP A 100 -4.78 -10.46 -3.53
C ASP A 100 -5.73 -11.62 -3.85
N ASP A 101 -5.76 -12.65 -2.99
CA ASP A 101 -6.67 -13.79 -3.12
C ASP A 101 -8.13 -13.35 -3.01
N ILE A 102 -8.45 -12.49 -2.04
CA ILE A 102 -9.80 -11.91 -1.86
C ILE A 102 -10.19 -11.09 -3.10
N ASN A 103 -9.29 -10.24 -3.60
CA ASN A 103 -9.55 -9.42 -4.77
C ASN A 103 -9.81 -10.29 -6.02
N THR A 104 -9.03 -11.35 -6.20
CA THR A 104 -9.21 -12.32 -7.28
C THR A 104 -10.54 -13.05 -7.16
N ALA A 105 -10.88 -13.55 -5.97
CA ALA A 105 -12.15 -14.21 -5.71
C ALA A 105 -13.35 -13.27 -5.93
N GLN A 106 -13.25 -12.01 -5.52
CA GLN A 106 -14.27 -11.01 -5.75
C GLN A 106 -14.45 -10.71 -7.24
N CYS A 107 -13.36 -10.59 -8.00
CA CYS A 107 -13.42 -10.40 -9.45
C CYS A 107 -14.11 -11.59 -10.14
N LEU A 108 -13.75 -12.83 -9.76
CA LEU A 108 -14.39 -14.05 -10.27
C LEU A 108 -15.87 -14.11 -9.92
N LEU A 109 -16.25 -13.72 -8.70
CA LEU A 109 -17.65 -13.67 -8.29
C LEU A 109 -18.45 -12.67 -9.13
N GLN A 110 -17.91 -11.48 -9.38
CA GLN A 110 -18.59 -10.48 -10.23
C GLN A 110 -18.72 -10.99 -11.67
N TYR A 111 -17.68 -11.63 -12.20
CA TYR A 111 -17.71 -12.27 -13.52
C TYR A 111 -18.84 -13.31 -13.61
N MET A 112 -18.93 -14.21 -12.63
CA MET A 112 -19.97 -15.25 -12.58
C MET A 112 -21.38 -14.66 -12.43
N LYS A 113 -21.55 -13.59 -11.65
CA LYS A 113 -22.84 -12.89 -11.51
C LYS A 113 -23.34 -12.33 -12.83
N VAL A 114 -22.43 -11.77 -13.65
CA VAL A 114 -22.81 -11.28 -14.99
C VAL A 114 -23.30 -12.43 -15.85
N ILE A 115 -22.58 -13.55 -15.89
CA ILE A 115 -23.00 -14.74 -16.66
C ILE A 115 -24.36 -15.22 -16.20
N GLN A 116 -24.55 -15.39 -14.89
CA GLN A 116 -25.83 -15.82 -14.32
C GLN A 116 -26.98 -14.88 -14.71
N GLN A 117 -26.74 -13.57 -14.69
CA GLN A 117 -27.74 -12.58 -15.10
C GLN A 117 -28.09 -12.70 -16.59
N VAL A 118 -27.09 -12.91 -17.46
CA VAL A 118 -27.29 -13.11 -18.90
C VAL A 118 -28.09 -14.39 -19.18
N GLU A 119 -27.77 -15.48 -18.49
CA GLU A 119 -28.49 -16.76 -18.60
C GLU A 119 -29.94 -16.64 -18.12
N TYR A 120 -30.15 -15.94 -17.00
CA TYR A 120 -31.48 -15.65 -16.48
C TYR A 120 -32.31 -14.85 -17.49
N LEU A 121 -31.77 -13.75 -18.01
CA LEU A 121 -32.46 -12.93 -19.02
C LEU A 121 -32.72 -13.72 -20.31
N SER A 122 -31.79 -14.58 -20.72
CA SER A 122 -31.96 -15.44 -21.90
C SER A 122 -33.09 -16.45 -21.71
N THR A 123 -33.18 -17.07 -20.53
CA THR A 123 -34.25 -18.02 -20.19
C THR A 123 -35.61 -17.33 -20.11
N GLU A 124 -35.66 -16.15 -19.49
CA GLU A 124 -36.87 -15.34 -19.40
C GLU A 124 -37.32 -14.88 -20.79
N LEU A 125 -36.38 -14.42 -21.63
CA LEU A 125 -36.64 -14.02 -23.01
C LEU A 125 -37.24 -15.18 -23.82
N GLN A 126 -36.67 -16.38 -23.72
CA GLN A 126 -37.21 -17.58 -24.36
C GLN A 126 -38.65 -17.87 -23.92
N THR A 127 -38.93 -17.73 -22.62
CA THR A 127 -40.24 -17.95 -22.03
C THR A 127 -41.28 -16.93 -22.54
N GLN A 128 -40.91 -15.65 -22.61
CA GLN A 128 -41.82 -14.59 -23.08
C GLN A 128 -42.07 -14.69 -24.59
N ILE A 129 -41.06 -15.08 -25.37
CA ILE A 129 -41.23 -15.38 -26.80
C ILE A 129 -42.27 -16.50 -26.99
N GLY A 130 -42.19 -17.57 -26.18
CA GLY A 130 -43.16 -18.68 -26.18
C GLY A 130 -44.58 -18.26 -25.78
N LYS A 131 -44.72 -17.29 -24.88
CA LYS A 131 -46.01 -16.70 -24.48
C LYS A 131 -46.57 -15.69 -25.49
N LYS A 132 -45.84 -15.38 -26.56
CA LYS A 132 -46.15 -14.33 -27.56
C LYS A 132 -46.31 -12.93 -26.96
N ASP A 133 -45.58 -12.63 -25.88
CA ASP A 133 -45.55 -11.30 -25.26
C ASP A 133 -44.38 -10.49 -25.84
N ASP A 134 -44.62 -9.81 -26.96
CA ASP A 134 -43.58 -9.08 -27.70
C ASP A 134 -43.02 -7.88 -26.93
N GLU A 135 -43.87 -7.18 -26.18
CA GLU A 135 -43.47 -6.02 -25.39
C GLU A 135 -42.46 -6.41 -24.31
N LYS A 136 -42.74 -7.49 -23.57
CA LYS A 136 -41.81 -8.00 -22.56
C LYS A 136 -40.55 -8.59 -23.18
N SER A 137 -40.66 -9.30 -24.31
CA SER A 137 -39.50 -9.83 -25.02
C SER A 137 -38.53 -8.73 -25.47
N VAL A 138 -39.03 -7.64 -26.04
CA VAL A 138 -38.19 -6.49 -26.44
C VAL A 138 -37.58 -5.80 -25.21
N THR A 139 -38.34 -5.67 -24.12
CA THR A 139 -37.84 -5.08 -22.86
C THR A 139 -36.69 -5.90 -22.26
N ILE A 140 -36.83 -7.22 -22.18
CA ILE A 140 -35.77 -8.11 -21.68
C ILE A 140 -34.53 -8.05 -22.58
N PHE A 141 -34.73 -8.01 -23.90
CA PHE A 141 -33.63 -7.84 -24.85
C PHE A 141 -32.92 -6.50 -24.67
N ALA A 142 -33.66 -5.40 -24.44
CA ALA A 142 -33.06 -4.10 -24.13
C ALA A 142 -32.19 -4.17 -22.87
N ASN A 143 -32.66 -4.81 -21.80
CA ASN A 143 -31.87 -5.02 -20.57
C ASN A 143 -30.58 -5.82 -20.84
N LEU A 144 -30.64 -6.84 -21.71
CA LEU A 144 -29.46 -7.61 -22.09
C LEU A 144 -28.43 -6.73 -22.85
N THR A 145 -28.90 -5.86 -23.74
CA THR A 145 -28.02 -4.91 -24.44
C THR A 145 -27.43 -3.84 -23.51
N GLU A 146 -28.17 -3.43 -22.48
CA GLU A 146 -27.69 -2.49 -21.46
C GLU A 146 -26.54 -3.08 -20.65
N ILE A 147 -26.64 -4.37 -20.26
CA ILE A 147 -25.55 -5.09 -19.59
C ILE A 147 -24.28 -5.08 -20.47
N SER A 148 -24.41 -5.38 -21.76
CA SER A 148 -23.28 -5.35 -22.69
C SER A 148 -22.66 -3.96 -22.83
N ARG A 149 -23.49 -2.90 -22.87
CA ARG A 149 -23.02 -1.51 -22.92
C ARG A 149 -22.27 -1.11 -21.66
N ASN A 150 -22.76 -1.50 -20.48
CA ASN A 150 -22.09 -1.23 -19.21
C ASN A 150 -20.73 -1.96 -19.10
N LEU A 151 -20.54 -3.03 -19.86
CA LEU A 151 -19.32 -3.83 -19.89
C LEU A 151 -18.37 -3.46 -21.04
N GLU A 152 -18.68 -2.44 -21.85
CA GLU A 152 -17.84 -2.01 -22.98
C GLU A 152 -16.43 -1.57 -22.55
N ASN A 153 -16.30 -1.00 -21.35
CA ASN A 153 -15.01 -0.59 -20.78
C ASN A 153 -14.32 -1.69 -19.97
N PHE A 154 -14.90 -2.89 -19.87
CA PHE A 154 -14.34 -3.99 -19.10
C PHE A 154 -13.28 -4.76 -19.91
N SER A 155 -12.12 -5.03 -19.31
CA SER A 155 -10.97 -5.66 -19.99
C SER A 155 -11.17 -7.16 -20.32
N GLY A 156 -12.27 -7.77 -19.85
CA GLY A 156 -12.57 -9.19 -20.05
C GLY A 156 -13.07 -9.51 -21.46
N LYS A 157 -12.15 -9.79 -22.38
CA LYS A 157 -12.45 -10.13 -23.79
C LYS A 157 -13.45 -11.28 -23.93
N HIS A 158 -13.27 -12.37 -23.19
CA HIS A 158 -14.14 -13.54 -23.28
C HIS A 158 -15.57 -13.29 -22.84
N LEU A 159 -15.78 -12.48 -21.79
CA LEU A 159 -17.12 -12.12 -21.32
C LEU A 159 -17.82 -11.23 -22.33
N TYR A 160 -17.08 -10.27 -22.89
CA TYR A 160 -17.61 -9.37 -23.91
C TYR A 160 -17.97 -10.12 -25.20
N GLU A 161 -17.11 -11.03 -25.67
CA GLU A 161 -17.38 -11.90 -26.82
C GLU A 161 -18.62 -12.76 -26.58
N TYR A 162 -18.72 -13.42 -25.43
CA TYR A 162 -19.89 -14.20 -25.04
C TYR A 162 -21.19 -13.37 -25.04
N LEU A 163 -21.16 -12.17 -24.46
CA LEU A 163 -22.30 -11.24 -24.44
C LEU A 163 -22.70 -10.83 -25.85
N LYS A 164 -21.73 -10.52 -26.70
CA LYS A 164 -21.96 -10.12 -28.09
C LYS A 164 -22.60 -11.26 -28.89
N ASP A 165 -22.12 -12.48 -28.74
CA ASP A 165 -22.70 -13.66 -29.39
C ASP A 165 -24.13 -13.92 -28.90
N CYS A 166 -24.37 -13.77 -27.60
CA CYS A 166 -25.71 -13.88 -27.00
C CYS A 166 -26.67 -12.82 -27.55
N ILE A 167 -26.24 -11.56 -27.65
CA ILE A 167 -27.04 -10.48 -28.23
C ILE A 167 -27.34 -10.74 -29.70
N HIS A 168 -26.34 -11.16 -30.48
CA HIS A 168 -26.55 -11.48 -31.90
C HIS A 168 -27.52 -12.64 -32.09
N PHE A 169 -27.41 -13.68 -31.26
CA PHE A 169 -28.35 -14.80 -31.27
C PHE A 169 -29.78 -14.35 -31.02
N TRP A 170 -30.03 -13.60 -29.95
CA TRP A 170 -31.38 -13.14 -29.59
C TRP A 170 -31.93 -12.10 -30.55
N HIS A 171 -31.08 -11.21 -31.08
CA HIS A 171 -31.46 -10.26 -32.11
C HIS A 171 -32.02 -10.97 -33.35
N ASN A 172 -31.34 -12.02 -33.81
CA ASN A 172 -31.78 -12.76 -35.00
C ASN A 172 -33.13 -13.45 -34.76
N ILE A 173 -33.32 -14.08 -33.60
CA ILE A 173 -34.60 -14.71 -33.24
C ILE A 173 -35.75 -13.69 -33.21
N LEU A 174 -35.55 -12.56 -32.53
CA LEU A 174 -36.58 -11.52 -32.42
C LEU A 174 -36.88 -10.88 -33.77
N LYS A 175 -35.84 -10.59 -34.56
CA LYS A 175 -35.99 -10.05 -35.91
C LYS A 175 -36.80 -11.01 -36.79
N ASP A 176 -36.48 -12.29 -36.81
CA ASP A 176 -37.15 -13.28 -37.63
C ASP A 176 -38.61 -13.46 -37.20
N LYS A 177 -38.89 -13.47 -35.89
CA LYS A 177 -40.26 -13.55 -35.36
C LYS A 177 -41.08 -12.32 -35.76
N LEU A 178 -40.61 -11.12 -35.41
CA LEU A 178 -41.33 -9.88 -35.67
C LEU A 178 -41.50 -9.61 -37.16
N SER A 179 -40.53 -10.02 -38.00
CA SER A 179 -40.67 -9.92 -39.46
C SER A 179 -41.77 -10.83 -39.99
N LYS A 180 -41.90 -12.06 -39.46
CA LYS A 180 -43.01 -12.97 -39.83
C LYS A 180 -44.35 -12.41 -39.37
N ASP A 181 -44.45 -11.94 -38.13
CA ASP A 181 -45.69 -11.38 -37.59
C ASP A 181 -46.12 -10.12 -38.37
N LEU A 182 -45.15 -9.29 -38.77
CA LEU A 182 -45.40 -8.15 -39.66
C LEU A 182 -45.87 -8.60 -41.04
N ASP A 183 -45.20 -9.55 -41.69
CA ASP A 183 -45.60 -10.07 -43.00
C ASP A 183 -47.00 -10.70 -42.98
N GLU A 184 -47.35 -11.43 -41.93
CA GLU A 184 -48.68 -11.98 -41.72
C GLU A 184 -49.73 -10.88 -41.57
N THR A 185 -49.42 -9.84 -40.80
CA THR A 185 -50.28 -8.67 -40.63
C THR A 185 -50.45 -7.91 -41.96
N LEU A 186 -49.37 -7.70 -42.72
CA LEU A 186 -49.39 -7.06 -44.03
C LEU A 186 -50.23 -7.86 -45.02
N LYS A 187 -50.12 -9.20 -45.02
CA LYS A 187 -50.99 -10.07 -45.83
C LYS A 187 -52.46 -9.97 -45.42
N LEU A 188 -52.75 -9.90 -44.13
CA LEU A 188 -54.12 -9.76 -43.62
C LEU A 188 -54.78 -8.47 -44.10
N ILE A 189 -54.04 -7.36 -44.07
CA ILE A 189 -54.52 -6.06 -44.59
C ILE A 189 -54.43 -5.95 -46.12
N LYS A 190 -53.98 -7.01 -46.82
CA LYS A 190 -53.75 -7.04 -48.27
C LYS A 190 -52.81 -5.93 -48.75
N TRP A 191 -51.75 -5.69 -47.97
CA TRP A 191 -50.69 -4.78 -48.35
C TRP A 191 -49.70 -5.44 -49.34
N PRO A 192 -49.17 -4.70 -50.33
CA PRO A 192 -49.56 -3.35 -50.71
C PRO A 192 -50.98 -3.34 -51.27
N PHE A 193 -51.76 -2.30 -50.95
CA PHE A 193 -53.15 -2.17 -51.40
C PHE A 193 -53.20 -2.10 -52.93
N THR A 194 -53.29 -3.25 -53.59
CA THR A 194 -53.24 -3.39 -55.05
C THR A 194 -54.63 -3.36 -55.68
N SER A 195 -55.70 -3.32 -54.88
CA SER A 195 -57.05 -3.01 -55.36
C SER A 195 -57.20 -1.50 -55.50
N ALA A 196 -57.23 -1.03 -56.75
CA ALA A 196 -57.46 0.35 -57.18
C ALA A 196 -58.89 0.87 -56.87
N ASN A 197 -59.36 0.73 -55.63
CA ASN A 197 -60.67 1.22 -55.17
C ASN A 197 -60.57 2.04 -53.87
N PHE A 198 -59.40 2.58 -53.54
CA PHE A 198 -59.38 3.79 -52.70
C PHE A 198 -59.76 4.95 -53.62
N SER A 199 -61.08 5.15 -53.80
CA SER A 199 -61.59 6.47 -54.18
C SER A 199 -61.13 7.42 -53.09
N LEU A 200 -60.03 8.13 -53.36
CA LEU A 200 -59.73 9.39 -52.70
C LEU A 200 -61.01 10.20 -52.84
N VAL A 201 -61.75 10.35 -51.75
CA VAL A 201 -62.90 11.23 -51.69
C VAL A 201 -62.36 12.61 -52.06
N VAL A 202 -62.63 13.02 -53.30
CA VAL A 202 -62.35 14.36 -53.79
C VAL A 202 -63.14 15.31 -52.89
N PRO A 203 -62.50 16.32 -52.27
CA PRO A 203 -63.21 17.28 -51.46
C PRO A 203 -64.29 17.96 -52.33
N LEU A 204 -65.53 17.93 -51.86
CA LEU A 204 -66.64 18.66 -52.48
C LEU A 204 -66.25 20.14 -52.59
N PRO A 205 -66.42 20.82 -53.73
CA PRO A 205 -66.09 22.23 -53.87
C PRO A 205 -66.96 23.07 -52.93
N THR A 206 -66.39 23.49 -51.80
CA THR A 206 -67.01 24.47 -50.92
C THR A 206 -67.10 25.81 -51.65
N HIS A 207 -68.33 26.29 -51.76
CA HIS A 207 -68.73 27.60 -52.24
C HIS A 207 -67.78 28.69 -51.74
N ILE A 208 -66.95 29.23 -52.63
CA ILE A 208 -66.26 30.50 -52.40
C ILE A 208 -67.28 31.60 -52.66
N GLN A 209 -67.88 32.12 -51.59
CA GLN A 209 -68.52 33.45 -51.61
C GLN A 209 -67.95 34.31 -50.48
N ASN A 210 -66.96 35.11 -50.88
CA ASN A 210 -66.83 36.55 -50.62
C ASN A 210 -67.23 37.11 -49.25
N SER A 211 -66.22 37.57 -48.50
CA SER A 211 -66.09 38.92 -47.90
C SER A 211 -64.77 38.89 -47.10
N LYS A 212 -63.67 39.55 -47.49
CA LYS A 212 -63.36 40.98 -47.53
C LYS A 212 -63.91 41.83 -46.37
N LEU A 213 -62.92 42.32 -45.59
CA LEU A 213 -62.87 43.49 -44.69
C LEU A 213 -63.64 43.35 -43.35
N CYS A 214 -63.06 43.62 -42.18
CA CYS A 214 -61.95 44.53 -41.81
C CYS A 214 -60.86 43.85 -40.97
#